data_AF-A0A2E3AQI3-F1
#
_entry.id   AF-A0A2E3AQI3-F1
#
_cell.length_a   1.000
_cell.length_b   1.000
_cell.length_c   1.000
_cell.angle_alpha   90.00
_cell.angle_beta   90.00
_cell.angle_gamma   90.00
#
_symmetry.space_group_name_H-M   'P 1'
#
loop_
_entity.id
_entity.type
_entity.pdbx_description
1 polymer ?
#
loop_
_entity_poly.entity_id
_entity_poly.type
_entity_poly.pdbx_seq_one_letter_code
_entity_poly.pdbx_strand_id
1 'polypeptide(L)'
;MFCEGPNGQVWMHKDCMKEITKAKVPKMTAKILGDYMPERFCKFENLADLTHEQFNPNEGAHKVAGITIRMSAFKNYQLRVYGRLGSVHTVRAFFACGAEIKKKDLANPRAVKRCASRLDAIEAEIEGAKL
;
A
#
# COMPACT_ATOMS: atom_id res chain seq x y z
N MET A 1 -7.33 8.52 2.76
CA MET A 1 -6.44 9.09 3.80
C MET A 1 -5.10 9.33 3.14
N PHE A 2 -4.45 10.43 3.48
CA PHE A 2 -3.25 10.94 2.85
C PHE A 2 -2.21 11.25 3.94
N CYS A 3 -0.96 10.90 3.68
CA CYS A 3 0.15 11.17 4.59
C CYS A 3 1.36 11.66 3.80
N GLU A 4 2.01 12.72 4.29
CA GLU A 4 3.21 13.33 3.72
C GLU A 4 4.42 13.13 4.64
N GLY A 5 5.61 13.07 4.07
CA GLY A 5 6.85 13.25 4.82
C GLY A 5 8.02 13.61 3.91
N PRO A 6 9.23 13.73 4.47
CA PRO A 6 10.33 14.47 3.86
C PRO A 6 10.81 13.92 2.51
N ASN A 7 10.55 12.63 2.21
CA ASN A 7 11.02 11.96 1.01
C ASN A 7 9.92 11.21 0.23
N GLY A 8 8.63 11.40 0.58
CA GLY A 8 7.54 10.77 -0.14
C GLY A 8 6.15 10.93 0.46
N GLN A 9 5.16 10.34 -0.20
CA GLN A 9 3.75 10.43 0.15
C GLN A 9 3.06 9.05 0.09
N VAL A 10 2.01 8.88 0.88
CA VAL A 10 1.11 7.71 0.78
C VAL A 10 -0.31 8.16 0.50
N TRP A 11 -0.87 7.62 -0.57
CA TRP A 11 -2.25 7.83 -0.98
C TRP A 11 -3.00 6.51 -0.92
N MET A 12 -4.16 6.50 -0.28
CA MET A 12 -4.94 5.27 -0.11
C MET A 12 -6.36 5.42 -0.63
N HIS A 13 -6.73 4.52 -1.55
CA HIS A 13 -8.07 4.46 -2.11
C HIS A 13 -9.09 4.18 -1.01
N LYS A 14 -10.26 4.82 -1.06
CA LYS A 14 -11.33 4.69 -0.04
C LYS A 14 -11.72 3.24 0.24
N ASP A 15 -11.76 2.40 -0.80
CA ASP A 15 -12.12 0.98 -0.63
C ASP A 15 -10.97 0.13 -0.08
N CYS A 16 -9.71 0.54 -0.26
CA CYS A 16 -8.58 -0.12 0.41
C CYS A 16 -8.70 0.05 1.93
N MET A 17 -9.04 1.26 2.38
CA MET A 17 -9.30 1.54 3.79
C MET A 17 -10.47 0.70 4.34
N LYS A 18 -11.57 0.57 3.60
CA LYS A 18 -12.68 -0.31 3.98
C LYS A 18 -12.25 -1.77 4.10
N GLU A 19 -11.39 -2.24 3.19
CA GLU A 19 -10.85 -3.61 3.22
C GLU A 19 -9.98 -3.83 4.46
N ILE A 20 -9.13 -2.87 4.84
CA ILE A 20 -8.34 -2.90 6.08
C ILE A 20 -9.25 -2.96 7.31
N THR A 21 -10.27 -2.10 7.39
CA THR A 21 -11.20 -2.09 8.54
C THR A 21 -12.02 -3.38 8.63
N LYS A 22 -12.45 -3.94 7.49
CA LYS A 22 -13.18 -5.22 7.42
C LYS A 22 -12.34 -6.42 7.85
N ALA A 23 -11.02 -6.33 7.80
CA ALA A 23 -10.13 -7.37 8.29
C ALA A 23 -10.23 -7.59 9.81
N LYS A 24 -11.01 -6.77 10.55
CA LYS A 24 -11.27 -6.87 11.99
C LYS A 24 -9.99 -6.88 12.85
N VAL A 25 -9.03 -6.01 12.50
CA VAL A 25 -7.82 -5.80 13.32
C VAL A 25 -7.79 -4.34 13.80
N PRO A 26 -8.51 -3.96 14.87
CA PRO A 26 -8.75 -2.55 15.22
C PRO A 26 -7.49 -1.73 15.53
N LYS A 27 -6.46 -2.36 16.13
CA LYS A 27 -5.15 -1.71 16.40
C LYS A 27 -4.31 -1.48 15.14
N MET A 28 -4.72 -2.05 14.00
CA MET A 28 -3.94 -2.10 12.77
C MET A 28 -4.19 -0.90 11.87
N THR A 29 -5.41 -0.37 11.81
CA THR A 29 -5.72 0.81 11.01
C THR A 29 -4.87 2.01 11.45
N ALA A 30 -4.78 2.23 12.77
CA ALA A 30 -3.91 3.25 13.36
C ALA A 30 -2.42 2.97 13.14
N LYS A 31 -1.96 1.72 13.33
CA LYS A 31 -0.56 1.35 13.09
C LYS A 31 -0.12 1.48 11.63
N ILE A 32 -0.93 0.98 10.70
CA ILE A 32 -0.62 1.02 9.26
C ILE A 32 -0.56 2.47 8.77
N LEU A 33 -1.53 3.29 9.15
CA LEU A 33 -1.68 4.65 8.63
C LEU A 33 -0.95 5.72 9.43
N GLY A 34 -0.69 5.50 10.73
CA GLY A 34 -0.04 6.45 11.61
C GLY A 34 1.47 6.20 11.70
N ASP A 35 1.86 4.95 11.92
CA ASP A 35 3.26 4.65 12.30
C ASP A 35 4.07 4.11 11.12
N TYR A 36 3.49 3.29 10.22
CA TYR A 36 4.33 2.46 9.32
C TYR A 36 4.28 2.80 7.83
N MET A 37 3.11 2.96 7.23
CA MET A 37 3.05 3.35 5.81
C MET A 37 3.60 4.76 5.59
N PRO A 38 3.24 5.77 6.40
CA PRO A 38 3.85 7.08 6.28
C PRO A 38 5.36 7.00 6.44
N GLU A 39 5.90 6.37 7.49
CA GLU A 39 7.34 6.36 7.71
C GLU A 39 8.13 5.67 6.60
N ARG A 40 7.73 4.46 6.16
CA ARG A 40 8.49 3.68 5.17
C ARG A 40 8.45 4.26 3.75
N PHE A 41 7.35 4.92 3.39
CA PHE A 41 7.22 5.53 2.06
C PHE A 41 7.55 7.01 2.04
N CYS A 42 7.57 7.68 3.20
CA CYS A 42 7.97 9.07 3.34
C CYS A 42 9.41 9.26 3.85
N LYS A 43 10.12 8.20 4.30
CA LYS A 43 11.56 8.18 4.56
C LYS A 43 12.18 6.91 3.97
N PHE A 44 13.09 7.07 3.01
CA PHE A 44 13.77 5.93 2.37
C PHE A 44 14.77 5.22 3.30
N GLU A 45 15.12 5.84 4.43
CA GLU A 45 16.25 5.44 5.28
C GLU A 45 15.86 4.82 6.65
N ASN A 46 14.56 4.70 6.99
CA ASN A 46 14.15 4.08 8.26
C ASN A 46 13.50 2.70 8.06
N LEU A 47 14.34 1.66 8.17
CA LEU A 47 13.90 0.26 8.28
C LEU A 47 13.56 -0.17 9.72
N ALA A 48 13.97 0.58 10.74
CA ALA A 48 13.60 0.36 12.14
C ALA A 48 12.27 1.08 12.39
N ASP A 49 11.12 0.42 12.52
CA ASP A 49 10.66 -0.14 13.80
C ASP A 49 9.85 -1.45 13.66
N LEU A 50 9.89 -2.09 12.50
CA LEU A 50 9.36 -3.44 12.30
C LEU A 50 10.47 -4.35 11.81
N THR A 51 10.74 -5.42 12.56
CA THR A 51 11.67 -6.45 12.10
C THR A 51 11.15 -7.05 10.78
N HIS A 52 12.03 -7.66 9.98
CA HIS A 52 11.61 -8.40 8.78
C HIS A 52 10.58 -9.49 9.09
N GLU A 53 10.47 -9.92 10.35
CA GLU A 53 9.46 -10.86 10.83
C GLU A 53 8.08 -10.24 10.97
N GLN A 54 7.97 -8.92 11.15
CA GLN A 54 6.71 -8.21 11.34
C GLN A 54 6.19 -7.55 10.05
N PHE A 55 7.08 -7.05 9.20
CA PHE A 55 6.71 -6.42 7.93
C PHE A 55 7.69 -6.73 6.79
N ASN A 56 7.13 -7.09 5.64
CA ASN A 56 7.86 -7.29 4.40
C ASN A 56 7.40 -6.24 3.36
N PRO A 57 8.20 -5.19 3.09
CA PRO A 57 7.85 -4.17 2.10
C PRO A 57 7.83 -4.70 0.67
N ASN A 58 8.56 -5.80 0.40
CA ASN A 58 8.75 -6.38 -0.93
C ASN A 58 8.29 -7.84 -0.94
N GLU A 59 7.06 -8.10 -0.48
CA GLU A 59 6.45 -9.44 -0.51
C GLU A 59 6.29 -9.97 -1.95
N GLY A 60 6.26 -9.08 -2.93
CA GLY A 60 6.39 -9.41 -4.34
C GLY A 60 5.83 -8.33 -5.24
N ALA A 61 5.85 -8.59 -6.54
CA ALA A 61 5.24 -7.73 -7.55
C ALA A 61 4.56 -8.56 -8.65
N HIS A 62 3.45 -8.08 -9.18
CA HIS A 62 2.73 -8.70 -10.27
C HIS A 62 2.44 -7.68 -11.37
N LYS A 63 2.67 -8.07 -12.62
CA LYS A 63 2.34 -7.26 -13.79
C LYS A 63 0.93 -7.60 -14.28
N VAL A 64 0.06 -6.61 -14.38
CA VAL A 64 -1.31 -6.74 -14.92
C VAL A 64 -1.54 -5.63 -15.92
N ALA A 65 -1.89 -5.97 -17.16
CA ALA A 65 -2.14 -4.99 -18.23
C ALA A 65 -1.02 -3.94 -18.38
N GLY A 66 0.25 -4.35 -18.27
CA GLY A 66 1.40 -3.45 -18.34
C GLY A 66 1.78 -2.77 -17.01
N ILE A 67 0.89 -2.78 -16.02
CA ILE A 67 1.05 -2.12 -14.72
C ILE A 67 1.71 -3.06 -13.71
N THR A 68 2.77 -2.61 -13.02
CA THR A 68 3.40 -3.35 -11.93
C THR A 68 2.74 -3.02 -10.59
N ILE A 69 2.02 -3.97 -10.02
CA ILE A 69 1.43 -3.91 -8.69
C ILE A 69 2.43 -4.48 -7.68
N ARG A 70 2.84 -3.68 -6.70
CA ARG A 70 3.67 -4.10 -5.57
C ARG A 70 2.82 -4.58 -4.41
N MET A 71 3.38 -5.52 -3.67
CA MET A 71 2.78 -6.10 -2.48
C MET A 71 3.67 -5.88 -1.28
N SER A 72 3.08 -5.39 -0.20
CA SER A 72 3.69 -5.33 1.11
C SER A 72 2.87 -6.14 2.10
N ALA A 73 3.52 -6.86 3.00
CA ALA A 73 2.85 -7.76 3.94
C ALA A 73 3.18 -7.41 5.39
N PHE A 74 2.16 -7.29 6.22
CA PHE A 74 2.26 -7.24 7.67
C PHE A 74 2.06 -8.65 8.22
N LYS A 75 3.17 -9.34 8.48
CA LYS A 75 3.22 -10.79 8.75
C LYS A 75 2.42 -11.17 10.01
N ASN A 76 2.56 -10.41 11.09
CA ASN A 76 1.85 -10.67 12.37
C ASN A 76 0.32 -10.59 12.26
N TYR A 77 -0.19 -9.93 11.22
CA TYR A 77 -1.62 -9.74 11.02
C TYR A 77 -2.14 -10.49 9.79
N GLN A 78 -1.27 -11.27 9.14
CA GLN A 78 -1.53 -11.87 7.84
C GLN A 78 -2.13 -10.86 6.86
N LEU A 79 -1.78 -9.58 6.93
CA LEU A 79 -2.36 -8.58 6.03
C LEU A 79 -1.42 -8.34 4.86
N ARG A 80 -1.99 -8.27 3.66
CA ARG A 80 -1.28 -7.84 2.46
C ARG A 80 -1.93 -6.57 1.90
N VAL A 81 -1.09 -5.59 1.59
CA VAL A 81 -1.48 -4.33 0.93
C VAL A 81 -0.91 -4.32 -0.47
N TYR A 82 -1.73 -3.87 -1.42
CA TYR A 82 -1.45 -3.78 -2.84
C TYR A 82 -1.44 -2.32 -3.27
N GLY A 83 -0.46 -1.96 -4.08
CA GLY A 83 -0.37 -0.62 -4.62
C GLY A 83 0.69 -0.46 -5.69
N ARG A 84 0.93 0.78 -6.08
CA ARG A 84 1.93 1.16 -7.08
C ARG A 84 2.75 2.34 -6.58
N LEU A 85 4.01 2.39 -6.99
CA LEU A 85 4.86 3.56 -6.79
C LEU A 85 4.66 4.50 -7.97
N GLY A 86 4.55 5.79 -7.67
CA GLY A 86 4.49 6.87 -8.64
C GLY A 86 5.02 8.16 -8.02
N SER A 87 4.42 9.29 -8.38
CA SER A 87 4.73 10.59 -7.79
C SER A 87 3.51 11.50 -7.78
N VAL A 88 3.51 12.49 -6.89
CA VAL A 88 2.57 13.63 -6.87
C VAL A 88 3.41 14.89 -6.81
N HIS A 89 3.24 15.79 -7.79
CA HIS A 89 4.02 17.03 -7.90
C HIS A 89 5.54 16.84 -7.70
N THR A 90 6.12 15.81 -8.35
CA THR A 90 7.54 15.40 -8.26
C THR A 90 7.97 14.72 -6.96
N VAL A 91 7.13 14.73 -5.92
CA VAL A 91 7.36 13.98 -4.69
C VAL A 91 6.97 12.53 -4.92
N ARG A 92 7.87 11.60 -4.59
CA ARG A 92 7.60 10.17 -4.72
C ARG A 92 6.37 9.77 -3.92
N ALA A 93 5.52 8.91 -4.47
CA ALA A 93 4.29 8.50 -3.81
C ALA A 93 4.05 6.98 -3.91
N PHE A 94 3.42 6.41 -2.89
CA PHE A 94 2.85 5.07 -2.93
C PHE A 94 1.34 5.14 -2.90
N PHE A 95 0.71 4.50 -3.88
CA PHE A 95 -0.73 4.52 -4.09
C PHE A 95 -1.32 3.14 -3.73
N ALA A 96 -1.81 3.03 -2.50
CA ALA A 96 -2.42 1.82 -1.95
C ALA A 96 -3.87 1.69 -2.41
N CYS A 97 -4.17 0.68 -3.24
CA CYS A 97 -5.48 0.52 -3.87
C CYS A 97 -6.23 -0.76 -3.47
N GLY A 98 -5.59 -1.65 -2.71
CA GLY A 98 -6.28 -2.80 -2.14
C GLY A 98 -5.58 -3.39 -0.93
N ALA A 99 -6.35 -4.08 -0.09
CA ALA A 99 -5.84 -4.84 1.03
C ALA A 99 -6.62 -6.16 1.19
N GLU A 100 -5.96 -7.20 1.72
CA GLU A 100 -6.62 -8.45 2.08
C GLU A 100 -5.89 -9.21 3.19
N ILE A 101 -6.60 -10.13 3.85
CA ILE A 101 -5.97 -11.15 4.69
C ILE A 101 -5.34 -12.22 3.79
N LYS A 102 -4.02 -12.37 3.90
CA LYS A 102 -3.17 -13.41 3.32
C LYS A 102 -3.64 -14.79 3.82
N LYS A 103 -4.30 -15.53 2.91
CA LYS A 103 -4.68 -16.93 3.14
C LYS A 103 -3.69 -17.94 2.54
N LYS A 104 -2.89 -17.50 1.57
CA LYS A 104 -1.90 -18.29 0.84
C LYS A 104 -0.65 -17.44 0.61
N ASP A 105 0.48 -18.09 0.35
CA ASP A 105 1.72 -17.37 0.05
C ASP A 105 1.67 -16.63 -1.28
N LEU A 106 0.96 -17.18 -2.26
CA LEU A 106 0.77 -16.53 -3.55
C LEU A 106 -0.17 -15.31 -3.45
N ALA A 107 0.06 -14.33 -4.33
CA ALA A 107 -0.84 -13.20 -4.50
C ALA A 107 -2.21 -13.67 -4.98
N ASN A 108 -3.29 -13.13 -4.41
CA ASN A 108 -4.63 -13.34 -4.96
C ASN A 108 -4.79 -12.59 -6.28
N PRO A 109 -4.98 -13.29 -7.43
CA PRO A 109 -5.09 -12.62 -8.73
C PRO A 109 -6.26 -11.64 -8.80
N ARG A 110 -7.35 -11.91 -8.06
CA ARG A 110 -8.51 -11.01 -8.01
C ARG A 110 -8.19 -9.72 -7.25
N ALA A 111 -7.39 -9.79 -6.19
CA ALA A 111 -6.96 -8.60 -5.45
C ALA A 111 -6.00 -7.74 -6.29
N VAL A 112 -5.06 -8.37 -7.01
CA VAL A 112 -4.14 -7.68 -7.92
C VAL A 112 -4.91 -6.98 -9.05
N LYS A 113 -5.84 -7.67 -9.72
CA LYS A 113 -6.66 -7.07 -10.79
C LYS A 113 -7.53 -5.93 -10.29
N ARG A 114 -8.13 -6.07 -9.09
CA ARG A 114 -8.92 -5.02 -8.44
C ARG A 114 -8.07 -3.81 -8.03
N CYS A 115 -6.83 -4.04 -7.58
CA CYS A 115 -5.88 -2.98 -7.31
C CYS A 115 -5.55 -2.22 -8.61
N ALA A 116 -5.26 -2.93 -9.70
CA ALA A 116 -4.98 -2.33 -11.00
C ALA A 116 -6.14 -1.46 -11.50
N SER A 117 -7.37 -1.94 -11.46
CA SER A 117 -8.54 -1.16 -11.90
C SER A 117 -8.84 0.08 -11.05
N ARG A 118 -8.31 0.15 -9.82
CA ARG A 118 -8.51 1.28 -8.91
C ARG A 118 -7.40 2.32 -9.00
N LEU A 119 -6.25 1.96 -9.57
CA LEU A 119 -5.13 2.88 -9.75
C LEU A 119 -5.51 4.02 -10.69
N ASP A 120 -6.19 3.72 -11.81
CA ASP A 120 -6.67 4.73 -12.75
C ASP A 120 -7.63 5.73 -12.07
N ALA A 121 -8.50 5.23 -11.19
CA ALA A 121 -9.40 6.08 -10.41
C ALA A 121 -8.65 6.97 -9.42
N ILE A 122 -7.60 6.43 -8.77
CA ILE A 122 -6.80 7.20 -7.81
C ILE A 122 -5.97 8.28 -8.52
N GLU A 123 -5.45 8.01 -9.72
CA GLU A 123 -4.68 8.98 -10.50
C GLU A 123 -5.57 10.13 -10.98
N ALA A 124 -6.80 9.83 -11.38
CA ALA A 124 -7.79 10.85 -11.76
C ALA A 124 -8.29 11.69 -10.57
N GLU A 125 -8.34 11.12 -9.36
CA GLU A 125 -8.79 11.82 -8.15
C GLU A 125 -7.70 12.72 -7.53
N ILE A 126 -6.42 12.48 -7.83
CA ILE A 126 -5.29 13.18 -7.19
C ILE A 126 -4.62 14.09 -8.22
N GLU A 127 -4.83 15.40 -8.08
CA GLU A 127 -4.18 16.38 -8.93
C GLU A 127 -2.65 16.24 -8.88
N GLY A 128 -2.02 16.23 -10.06
CA GLY A 128 -0.56 16.10 -10.18
C GLY A 128 -0.01 14.69 -9.92
N ALA A 129 -0.86 13.68 -9.74
CA ALA A 129 -0.44 12.29 -9.66
C ALA A 129 0.09 11.77 -11.01
N LYS A 130 1.14 10.94 -10.93
CA LYS A 130 1.72 10.21 -12.05
C LYS A 130 2.07 8.80 -11.59
N LEU A 131 1.41 7.79 -12.15
CA LEU A 131 1.59 6.37 -11.80
C LEU A 131 2.52 5.60 -12.73
#